data_AF-A0A7X7JJZ5-F1
#
_entry.id   AF-A0A7X7JJZ5-F1
#
_cell.length_a   1.000
_cell.length_b   1.000
_cell.length_c   1.000
_cell.angle_alpha   90.00
_cell.angle_beta   90.00
_cell.angle_gamma   90.00
#
_symmetry.space_group_name_H-M   'P 1'
#
loop_
_entity.id
_entity.type
_entity.pdbx_description
1 polymer ?
#
loop_
_entity_poly.entity_id
_entity_poly.type
_entity_poly.pdbx_seq_one_letter_code
_entity_poly.pdbx_strand_id
1 'polypeptide(L)' 'MTRHDRTGEPSDEPTPRPHDPDCRAGWLGQDLDGRPIPCLQCRPHLARTAHVNDHGANR' A
#
# COMPACT_ATOMS: atom_id res chain seq x y z
N MET A 1 -24.83 8.38 8.25
CA MET A 1 -24.37 9.78 8.29
C MET A 1 -23.31 9.92 7.23
N THR A 2 -23.63 10.53 6.09
CA THR A 2 -22.70 10.74 4.97
C THR A 2 -21.68 11.81 5.36
N ARG A 3 -20.39 11.51 5.26
CA ARG A 3 -19.33 12.52 5.46
C ARG A 3 -19.33 13.46 4.26
N HIS A 4 -19.34 14.75 4.51
CA HIS A 4 -19.25 15.78 3.48
C HIS A 4 -17.90 16.47 3.62
N ASP A 5 -17.25 16.80 2.50
CA ASP A 5 -15.98 17.54 2.52
C ASP A 5 -16.22 19.01 2.95
N ARG A 6 -15.16 19.83 3.06
CA ARG A 6 -15.26 21.23 3.51
C ARG A 6 -16.15 22.09 2.61
N THR A 7 -16.40 21.65 1.38
CA THR A 7 -17.28 22.30 0.40
C THR A 7 -18.74 21.84 0.51
N GLY A 8 -19.05 20.85 1.36
CA GLY A 8 -20.41 20.31 1.52
C GLY A 8 -20.80 19.25 0.48
N GLU A 9 -19.86 18.83 -0.38
CA GLU A 9 -20.08 17.71 -1.30
C GLU A 9 -19.98 16.37 -0.56
N PRO A 10 -20.83 15.37 -0.89
CA PRO A 10 -20.72 14.04 -0.32
C PRO A 10 -19.37 13.46 -0.71
N SER A 11 -18.51 13.26 0.29
CA SER A 11 -17.18 12.74 0.04
C SER A 11 -17.29 11.22 -0.11
N ASP A 12 -17.00 10.70 -1.30
CA ASP A 12 -16.61 9.29 -1.50
C ASP A 12 -15.20 9.10 -0.93
N GLU A 13 -15.02 9.50 0.34
CA GLU A 13 -13.81 9.11 1.05
C GLU A 13 -13.92 7.60 1.20
N PRO A 14 -12.99 6.82 0.60
CA PRO A 14 -13.05 5.38 0.70
C PRO A 14 -13.06 5.05 2.18
N THR A 15 -14.15 4.43 2.62
CA THR A 15 -14.24 3.92 4.00
C THR A 15 -12.91 3.26 4.35
N PRO A 16 -12.27 3.63 5.48
CA PRO A 16 -10.96 3.08 5.80
C PRO A 16 -11.14 1.58 5.88
N ARG A 17 -10.57 0.86 4.90
CA ARG A 17 -10.58 -0.60 4.90
C ARG A 17 -9.92 -1.02 6.22
N PRO A 18 -10.44 -2.06 6.89
CA PRO A 18 -9.78 -2.57 8.08
C PRO A 18 -8.34 -2.88 7.70
N HIS A 19 -7.43 -2.18 8.37
CA HIS A 19 -6.01 -2.33 8.16
C HIS A 19 -5.61 -3.73 8.59
N ASP A 20 -4.72 -4.36 7.82
CA ASP A 20 -4.27 -5.71 8.11
C ASP A 20 -3.69 -5.78 9.55
N PRO A 21 -4.14 -6.71 10.41
CA PRO A 21 -3.70 -6.77 11.82
C PRO A 21 -2.22 -7.13 11.96
N ASP A 22 -1.67 -7.82 10.96
CA ASP A 22 -0.25 -8.18 10.91
C ASP A 22 0.65 -7.06 10.38
N CYS A 23 0.06 -5.95 9.94
CA CYS A 23 0.85 -4.83 9.46
C CYS A 23 1.60 -4.14 10.61
N ARG A 24 2.93 -4.20 10.53
CA ARG A 24 3.87 -3.53 11.42
C ARG A 24 4.59 -2.44 10.64
N ALA A 25 4.28 -1.19 10.96
CA ALA A 25 4.90 0.00 10.34
C ALA A 25 4.85 0.01 8.79
N GLY A 26 3.76 -0.50 8.20
CA GLY A 26 3.58 -0.54 6.74
C GLY A 26 4.14 -1.79 6.05
N TRP A 27 4.43 -2.85 6.82
CA TRP A 27 4.95 -4.13 6.32
C TRP A 27 4.16 -5.30 6.90
N LEU A 28 3.91 -6.34 6.08
CA LEU A 28 3.15 -7.55 6.44
C LEU A 28 4.06 -8.76 6.75
N GLY A 29 5.38 -8.57 6.73
CA GLY A 29 6.36 -9.65 6.89
C GLY A 29 7.21 -9.82 5.64
N GLN A 30 7.55 -11.06 5.31
CA GLN A 30 8.40 -11.43 4.18
C GLN A 30 7.76 -12.53 3.34
N ASP A 31 8.00 -12.54 2.04
CA ASP A 31 7.60 -13.63 1.14
C ASP A 31 8.56 -14.83 1.24
N LEU A 32 8.31 -15.87 0.44
CA LEU A 32 9.08 -17.12 0.44
C LEU A 32 10.54 -16.93 0.01
N ASP A 33 10.83 -15.89 -0.78
CA ASP A 33 12.17 -15.48 -1.19
C ASP A 33 12.82 -14.53 -0.18
N GLY A 34 12.16 -14.27 0.96
CA GLY A 34 12.64 -13.39 2.02
C GLY A 34 12.49 -11.90 1.70
N ARG A 35 11.72 -11.51 0.68
CA ARG A 35 11.54 -10.08 0.36
C ARG A 35 10.42 -9.49 1.20
N PRO A 36 10.55 -8.24 1.67
CA PRO A 36 9.57 -7.67 2.59
C PRO A 36 8.26 -7.35 1.86
N ILE A 37 7.14 -7.83 2.40
CA ILE A 37 5.80 -7.64 1.83
C ILE A 37 5.25 -6.27 2.27
N PRO A 38 4.98 -5.33 1.35
CA PRO A 38 4.44 -4.02 1.72
C PRO A 38 2.95 -4.09 2.05
N CYS A 39 2.52 -3.38 3.10
CA CYS A 39 1.10 -3.13 3.31
C CYS A 39 0.63 -2.04 2.33
N LEU A 40 -0.20 -2.40 1.36
CA LEU A 40 -0.65 -1.47 0.31
C LEU A 40 -1.61 -0.40 0.83
N GLN A 41 -2.15 -0.54 2.04
CA GLN A 41 -2.92 0.51 2.71
C GLN A 41 -1.99 1.61 3.26
N CYS A 42 -0.84 1.26 3.84
CA CYS A 42 0.16 2.24 4.29
C CYS A 42 1.05 2.76 3.15
N ARG A 43 1.37 1.89 2.19
CA ARG A 43 2.38 2.15 1.15
C ARG A 43 1.82 1.80 -0.23
N PRO A 44 0.74 2.50 -0.67
CA PRO A 44 0.07 2.21 -1.94
C PRO A 44 0.98 2.39 -3.16
N HIS A 45 1.99 3.25 -3.06
CA HIS A 45 2.99 3.46 -4.10
C HIS A 45 3.85 2.20 -4.38
N LEU A 46 3.88 1.22 -3.47
CA LEU A 46 4.58 -0.05 -3.65
C LEU A 46 3.73 -1.12 -4.34
N ALA A 47 2.44 -0.86 -4.59
CA ALA A 47 1.61 -1.78 -5.37
C ALA A 47 2.14 -1.95 -6.80
N ARG A 48 2.90 -0.96 -7.30
CA ARG A 48 3.54 -0.98 -8.61
C ARG A 48 5.01 -1.36 -8.44
N THR A 49 5.28 -2.61 -8.10
CA THR A 49 6.63 -3.14 -8.27
C THR A 49 6.94 -3.19 -9.76
N ALA A 50 7.94 -2.43 -10.21
CA ALA A 50 8.48 -2.63 -11.54
C ALA A 50 8.91 -4.10 -11.64
N HIS A 51 8.27 -4.86 -12.55
CA HIS A 51 8.58 -6.27 -12.78
C HIS A 51 10.04 -6.47 -13.26
N VAL A 52 10.71 -5.38 -13.64
CA VAL A 52 12.07 -5.36 -14.15
C VAL A 52 12.93 -4.62 -13.13
N ASN A 53 13.75 -5.36 -12.38
CA ASN A 53 14.90 -4.77 -11.70
C ASN A 53 15.97 -4.56 -12.77
N ASP A 54 16.15 -3.31 -13.23
CA ASP A 54 17.17 -2.92 -14.22
C ASP A 54 18.58 -2.87 -13.60
N HIS A 55 18.92 -3.78 -12.69
CA HIS A 55 20.27 -3.86 -12.16
C HIS A 55 21.18 -4.49 -13.23
N GLY A 56 21.65 -3.64 -14.15
CA GLY A 56 22.47 -3.98 -15.30
C GLY A 56 23.62 -4.92 -14.96
N ALA A 57 23.73 -5.97 -15.77
CA ALA A 57 24.90 -6.83 -15.82
C ALA A 57 26.09 -6.00 -16.32
N ASN A 58 26.87 -5.44 -15.38
CA ASN A 58 28.14 -4.81 -15.71
C ASN A 58 29.17 -5.94 -15.98
N ARG A 59 29.43 -6.20 -17.26
CA ARG A 59 30.43 -7.17 -17.75
C ARG A 59 31.74 -6.47 -18.06
#